data_AF-A0A4R0NZ31-F1
#
_entry.id   AF-A0A4R0NZ31-F1
#
_cell.length_a   1.000
_cell.length_b   1.000
_cell.length_c   1.000
_cell.angle_alpha   90.00
_cell.angle_beta   90.00
_cell.angle_gamma   90.00
#
_symmetry.space_group_name_H-M   'P 1'
#
loop_
_entity.id
_entity.type
_entity.pdbx_description
1 polymer ?
#
loop_
_entity_poly.entity_id
_entity_poly.type
_entity_poly.pdbx_seq_one_letter_code
_entity_poly.pdbx_strand_id
1 'polypeptide(L)'
;MIFSGQKIDQEKAHINSADWIRAIAALMVTVFHLGGKTQPILNLGWLGVQAFFVLSGFIICWSLPMHYSYNNLARFIWKRVIRIEPPYIISIVLMIMLNFIIEKNYQIDWLDIVAHLGYLNNFLSKDYLNPVYWTLGIEFQFYLFIAFMFPIIVKPFGNGCF
;
A
#
# COMPACT_ATOMS: atom_id res chain seq x y z
N MET A 1 -16.35 7.69 37.72
CA MET A 1 -14.91 7.90 37.41
C MET A 1 -14.40 6.88 36.37
N ILE A 2 -15.16 6.58 35.30
CA ILE A 2 -14.81 5.52 34.32
C ILE A 2 -14.83 6.03 32.87
N PHE A 3 -15.47 7.18 32.60
CA PHE A 3 -15.58 7.76 31.25
C PHE A 3 -14.37 8.60 30.79
N SER A 4 -13.35 8.81 31.64
CA SER A 4 -12.17 9.61 31.29
C SER A 4 -11.02 8.79 30.70
N GLY A 5 -10.99 7.46 30.91
CA GLY A 5 -9.90 6.59 30.42
C GLY A 5 -10.00 6.25 28.93
N GLN A 6 -11.21 6.19 28.37
CA GLN A 6 -11.42 5.82 26.97
C GLN A 6 -11.09 6.96 25.98
N LYS A 7 -11.03 8.21 26.45
CA LYS A 7 -10.76 9.38 25.61
C LYS A 7 -9.26 9.54 25.29
N ILE A 8 -8.39 9.05 26.17
CA ILE A 8 -6.93 9.16 26.02
C ILE A 8 -6.41 8.19 24.93
N ASP A 9 -7.04 7.02 24.77
CA ASP A 9 -6.65 6.04 23.74
C ASP A 9 -7.10 6.41 22.31
N GLN A 10 -8.08 7.31 22.19
CA GLN A 10 -8.66 7.75 20.90
C GLN A 10 -7.98 9.00 20.34
N GLU A 11 -7.17 9.70 21.14
CA GLU A 11 -6.29 10.78 20.69
C GLU A 11 -4.95 10.21 20.19
N LYS A 12 -4.97 9.09 19.46
CA LYS A 12 -3.84 8.75 18.61
C LYS A 12 -3.82 9.79 17.48
N ALA A 13 -3.07 10.86 17.72
CA ALA A 13 -2.81 11.94 16.78
C ALA A 13 -2.66 11.35 15.38
N HIS A 14 -3.58 11.70 14.50
CA HIS A 14 -3.38 11.51 13.07
C HIS A 14 -2.06 12.21 12.75
N ILE A 15 -1.04 11.42 12.41
CA ILE A 15 0.31 11.94 12.21
C ILE A 15 0.28 12.64 10.85
N ASN A 16 -0.27 13.85 10.79
CA ASN A 16 -0.39 14.65 9.57
C ASN A 16 0.95 14.72 8.84
N SER A 17 2.05 14.77 9.58
CA SER A 17 3.42 14.75 9.07
C SER A 17 3.69 13.56 8.14
N ALA A 18 3.15 12.37 8.45
CA ALA A 18 3.35 11.18 7.63
C ALA A 18 2.60 11.27 6.29
N ASP A 19 1.38 11.83 6.29
CA ASP A 19 0.63 12.07 5.05
C ASP A 19 1.31 13.14 4.17
N TRP A 20 1.91 14.17 4.77
CA TRP A 20 2.71 15.17 4.04
C TRP A 20 3.94 14.57 3.37
N ILE A 21 4.68 13.70 4.07
CA ILE A 21 5.85 13.04 3.47
C ILE A 21 5.41 12.11 2.33
N ARG A 22 4.29 11.39 2.49
CA ARG A 22 3.70 10.60 1.40
C ARG A 22 3.31 11.46 0.20
N ALA A 23 2.75 12.65 0.42
CA ALA A 23 2.38 13.57 -0.65
C ALA A 23 3.62 14.05 -1.43
N ILE A 24 4.69 14.41 -0.74
CA ILE A 24 5.97 14.80 -1.35
C ILE A 24 6.56 13.62 -2.15
N ALA A 25 6.57 12.42 -1.57
CA ALA A 25 7.03 11.23 -2.25
C ALA A 25 6.22 10.94 -3.52
N ALA A 26 4.90 11.09 -3.49
CA ALA A 26 4.03 10.92 -4.67
C ALA A 26 4.33 11.95 -5.76
N LEU A 27 4.56 13.20 -5.37
CA LEU A 27 4.92 14.26 -6.30
C LEU A 27 6.25 13.98 -7.00
N MET A 28 7.26 13.55 -6.23
CA MET A 28 8.56 13.14 -6.77
C MET A 28 8.43 12.01 -7.81
N VAL A 29 7.62 10.98 -7.51
CA VAL A 29 7.37 9.87 -8.44
C VAL A 29 6.62 10.34 -9.69
N THR A 30 5.66 11.26 -9.53
CA THR A 30 4.87 11.80 -10.65
C THR A 30 5.75 12.61 -11.60
N VAL A 31 6.58 13.52 -11.06
CA VAL A 31 7.51 14.33 -11.85
C VAL A 31 8.55 13.46 -12.56
N PHE A 32 9.02 12.40 -11.91
CA PHE A 32 9.93 11.43 -12.53
C PHE A 32 9.32 10.78 -13.78
N HIS A 33 8.05 10.39 -13.73
CA HIS A 33 7.36 9.74 -14.86
C HIS A 33 6.92 10.72 -15.96
N LEU A 34 6.61 11.98 -15.64
CA LEU A 34 6.15 13.00 -16.61
C LEU A 34 7.26 13.60 -17.49
N GLY A 35 8.49 13.08 -17.41
CA GLY A 35 9.63 13.60 -18.19
C GLY A 35 10.88 13.84 -17.36
N GLY A 36 10.81 13.66 -16.03
CA GLY A 36 11.96 13.79 -15.14
C GLY A 36 13.09 12.79 -15.40
N LYS A 37 12.83 11.67 -16.10
CA LYS A 37 13.86 10.68 -16.48
C LYS A 37 15.03 11.28 -17.28
N THR A 38 14.78 12.33 -18.06
CA THR A 38 15.81 12.96 -18.92
C THR A 38 16.62 14.04 -18.20
N GLN A 39 16.19 14.45 -17.00
CA GLN A 39 16.81 15.52 -16.22
C GLN A 39 17.53 14.93 -14.98
N PRO A 40 18.83 15.20 -14.75
CA PRO A 40 19.60 14.57 -13.67
C PRO A 40 19.00 14.74 -12.28
N ILE A 41 18.45 15.92 -11.99
CA ILE A 41 17.86 16.27 -10.69
C ILE A 41 16.50 15.58 -10.51
N LEU A 42 15.71 15.47 -11.59
CA LEU A 42 14.38 14.88 -11.53
C LEU A 42 14.42 13.35 -11.62
N ASN A 43 15.54 12.78 -12.10
CA ASN A 43 15.81 11.35 -12.05
C ASN A 43 15.69 10.82 -10.61
N LEU A 44 16.11 11.60 -9.60
CA LEU A 44 16.00 11.24 -8.17
C LEU A 44 14.58 10.92 -7.70
N GLY A 45 13.53 11.20 -8.48
CA GLY A 45 12.16 10.85 -8.09
C GLY A 45 11.89 9.34 -7.96
N TRP A 46 12.80 8.47 -8.44
CA TRP A 46 12.78 7.03 -8.10
C TRP A 46 12.89 6.79 -6.58
N LEU A 47 13.55 7.69 -5.84
CA LEU A 47 13.68 7.63 -4.38
C LEU A 47 12.33 7.75 -3.65
N GLY A 48 11.35 8.42 -4.27
CA GLY A 48 10.00 8.54 -3.72
C GLY A 48 9.35 7.19 -3.47
N VAL A 49 9.66 6.19 -4.30
CA VAL A 49 9.17 4.81 -4.11
C VAL A 49 9.72 4.19 -2.83
N GLN A 50 11.03 4.32 -2.56
CA GLN A 50 11.58 3.79 -1.30
C GLN A 50 11.04 4.52 -0.08
N ALA A 51 10.87 5.83 -0.16
CA ALA A 51 10.26 6.61 0.91
C ALA A 51 8.85 6.09 1.26
N PHE A 52 8.03 5.76 0.24
CA PHE A 52 6.73 5.13 0.44
C PHE A 52 6.81 3.80 1.18
N PHE A 53 7.75 2.93 0.83
CA PHE A 53 7.94 1.64 1.50
C PHE A 53 8.33 1.81 2.96
N VAL A 54 9.33 2.65 3.24
CA VAL A 54 9.80 2.91 4.62
C VAL A 54 8.70 3.51 5.48
N LEU A 55 7.96 4.50 4.95
CA LEU A 55 6.83 5.11 5.67
C LEU A 55 5.71 4.11 5.91
N SER A 56 5.39 3.26 4.94
CA SER A 56 4.33 2.26 5.08
C SER A 56 4.68 1.26 6.18
N GLY A 57 5.94 0.78 6.24
CA GLY A 57 6.44 -0.04 7.34
C GLY A 57 6.36 0.66 8.70
N PHE A 58 6.85 1.89 8.78
CA PHE A 58 6.84 2.67 10.02
C PHE A 58 5.42 2.91 10.56
N ILE A 59 4.49 3.38 9.71
CA ILE A 59 3.10 3.67 10.11
C ILE A 59 2.39 2.39 10.56
N ILE A 60 2.72 1.24 9.97
CA ILE A 60 2.15 -0.04 10.39
C ILE A 60 2.59 -0.38 11.81
N CYS A 61 3.90 -0.43 12.07
CA CYS A 61 4.44 -0.73 13.39
C CYS A 61 3.89 0.23 14.45
N TRP A 62 3.74 1.52 14.11
CA TRP A 62 3.18 2.54 14.99
C TRP A 62 1.67 2.39 15.26
N SER A 63 0.90 1.99 14.25
CA SER A 63 -0.56 1.88 14.36
C SER A 63 -1.01 0.62 15.09
N LEU A 64 -0.12 -0.35 15.31
CA LEU A 64 -0.45 -1.61 15.96
C LEU A 64 -0.71 -1.38 17.46
N PRO A 65 -1.88 -1.79 17.99
CA PRO A 65 -2.19 -1.65 19.40
C PRO A 65 -1.40 -2.67 20.24
N MET A 66 -0.97 -2.25 21.43
CA MET A 66 -0.22 -3.09 22.39
C MET A 66 -1.04 -4.28 22.90
N HIS A 67 -2.38 -4.17 22.92
CA HIS A 67 -3.29 -5.29 23.18
C HIS A 67 -3.87 -5.82 21.86
N TYR A 68 -3.40 -7.01 21.48
CA TYR A 68 -3.69 -7.63 20.20
C TYR A 68 -4.98 -8.46 20.22
N SER A 69 -5.82 -8.30 19.19
CA SER A 69 -6.96 -9.17 18.90
C SER A 69 -7.11 -9.30 17.38
N TYR A 70 -7.43 -10.49 16.88
CA TYR A 70 -7.59 -10.77 15.45
C TYR A 70 -8.59 -9.82 14.75
N ASN A 71 -9.63 -9.37 15.48
CA ASN A 71 -10.59 -8.40 14.96
C ASN A 71 -9.99 -7.01 14.67
N ASN A 72 -8.95 -6.60 15.41
CA ASN A 72 -8.28 -5.32 15.20
C ASN A 72 -7.42 -5.34 13.94
N LEU A 73 -6.84 -6.49 13.59
CA LEU A 73 -6.05 -6.67 12.38
C LEU A 73 -6.92 -6.64 11.12
N ALA A 74 -8.01 -7.41 11.11
CA ALA A 74 -8.95 -7.41 10.00
C ALA A 74 -9.49 -5.99 9.74
N ARG A 75 -9.93 -5.29 10.79
CA ARG A 75 -10.38 -3.89 10.70
C ARG A 75 -9.30 -2.94 10.17
N PHE A 76 -8.05 -3.16 10.55
CA PHE A 76 -6.92 -2.35 10.08
C PHE A 76 -6.62 -2.55 8.59
N ILE A 77 -6.59 -3.80 8.12
CA ILE A 77 -6.41 -4.13 6.70
C ILE A 77 -7.58 -3.58 5.90
N TRP A 78 -8.81 -3.76 6.38
CA TRP A 78 -10.02 -3.31 5.68
C TRP A 78 -10.05 -1.80 5.44
N LYS A 79 -9.66 -1.01 6.44
CA LYS A 79 -9.52 0.45 6.30
C LYS A 79 -8.49 0.86 5.24
N ARG A 80 -7.49 0.03 4.98
CA ARG A 80 -6.42 0.31 4.00
C ARG A 80 -6.82 -0.16 2.61
N VAL A 81 -7.40 -1.34 2.50
CA VAL A 81 -7.95 -1.87 1.25
C VAL A 81 -8.98 -0.89 0.68
N ILE A 82 -9.95 -0.42 1.48
CA ILE A 82 -10.98 0.50 0.99
C ILE A 82 -10.44 1.89 0.57
N ARG A 83 -9.23 2.27 1.00
CA ARG A 83 -8.58 3.51 0.58
C ARG A 83 -7.75 3.32 -0.71
N ILE A 84 -7.17 2.14 -0.90
CA ILE A 84 -6.21 1.86 -1.99
C ILE A 84 -6.90 1.23 -3.21
N GLU A 85 -7.91 0.38 -3.01
CA GLU A 85 -8.61 -0.28 -4.11
C GLU A 85 -9.35 0.69 -5.04
N PRO A 86 -10.16 1.65 -4.56
CA PRO A 86 -10.91 2.51 -5.47
C PRO A 86 -10.02 3.25 -6.48
N PRO A 87 -8.93 3.95 -6.08
CA PRO A 87 -8.06 4.60 -7.05
C PRO A 87 -7.33 3.60 -7.96
N TYR A 88 -7.02 2.39 -7.46
CA TYR A 88 -6.38 1.36 -8.28
C TYR A 88 -7.29 0.86 -9.40
N ILE A 89 -8.53 0.50 -9.07
CA ILE A 89 -9.53 0.02 -10.04
C ILE A 89 -9.81 1.10 -11.08
N ILE A 90 -9.99 2.36 -10.66
CA ILE A 90 -10.17 3.50 -11.57
C ILE A 90 -8.99 3.60 -12.53
N SER A 91 -7.76 3.45 -12.04
CA SER A 91 -6.57 3.52 -12.88
C SER A 91 -6.50 2.39 -13.90
N ILE A 92 -6.87 1.15 -13.53
CA ILE A 92 -6.92 0.01 -14.46
C ILE A 92 -7.94 0.28 -15.57
N VAL A 93 -9.16 0.71 -15.20
CA VAL A 93 -10.21 1.02 -16.18
C VAL A 93 -9.73 2.11 -17.14
N LEU A 94 -9.12 3.18 -16.62
CA LEU A 94 -8.59 4.25 -17.44
C LEU A 94 -7.48 3.76 -18.40
N MET A 95 -6.57 2.91 -17.93
CA MET A 95 -5.51 2.33 -18.78
C MET A 95 -6.07 1.41 -19.86
N ILE A 96 -7.07 0.59 -19.56
CA ILE A 96 -7.75 -0.26 -20.55
C ILE A 96 -8.44 0.63 -21.60
N MET A 97 -9.20 1.65 -21.17
CA MET A 97 -9.84 2.59 -22.08
C MET A 97 -8.84 3.30 -23.00
N LEU A 98 -7.71 3.75 -22.45
CA LEU A 98 -6.67 4.43 -23.21
C LEU A 98 -6.03 3.49 -24.26
N ASN A 99 -5.76 2.23 -23.88
CA ASN A 99 -5.24 1.22 -24.80
C ASN A 99 -6.23 0.91 -25.94
N PHE A 100 -7.54 0.83 -25.67
CA PHE A 100 -8.55 0.68 -26.74
C PHE A 100 -8.58 1.83 -27.74
N ILE A 101 -8.29 3.06 -27.28
CA ILE A 101 -8.26 4.25 -28.15
C ILE A 101 -7.00 4.27 -29.01
N ILE A 102 -5.86 3.88 -28.44
CA ILE A 102 -4.54 3.92 -29.11
C ILE A 102 -4.35 2.71 -30.02
N GLU A 103 -4.66 1.51 -29.53
CA GLU A 103 -4.48 0.24 -30.23
C GLU A 103 -5.84 -0.35 -30.63
N LYS A 104 -6.14 -0.30 -31.93
CA LYS A 104 -7.41 -0.81 -32.48
C LYS A 104 -7.64 -2.33 -32.32
N ASN A 105 -6.59 -3.11 -32.07
CA ASN A 105 -6.64 -4.57 -31.92
C ASN A 105 -6.26 -5.04 -30.50
N TYR A 106 -6.51 -4.22 -29.49
CA TYR A 106 -6.22 -4.59 -28.10
C TYR A 106 -7.10 -5.77 -27.65
N GLN A 107 -6.47 -6.91 -27.36
CA GLN A 107 -7.16 -8.09 -26.83
C GLN A 107 -7.04 -8.12 -25.32
N ILE A 108 -8.19 -8.14 -24.65
CA ILE A 108 -8.23 -8.26 -23.19
C ILE A 108 -8.11 -9.73 -22.82
N ASP A 109 -7.04 -10.09 -22.12
CA ASP A 109 -6.97 -11.37 -21.42
C ASP A 109 -7.65 -11.24 -20.05
N TRP A 110 -8.76 -11.96 -19.85
CA TRP A 110 -9.47 -11.98 -18.57
C TRP A 110 -8.58 -12.45 -17.41
N LEU A 111 -7.61 -13.34 -17.69
CA LEU A 111 -6.64 -13.79 -16.70
C LEU A 111 -5.72 -12.65 -16.26
N ASP A 112 -5.41 -11.72 -17.16
CA ASP A 112 -4.59 -10.54 -16.84
C ASP A 112 -5.37 -9.55 -15.95
N ILE A 113 -6.66 -9.33 -16.21
CA ILE A 113 -7.52 -8.52 -15.33
C ILE A 113 -7.60 -9.14 -13.93
N VAL A 114 -7.85 -10.45 -13.84
CA VAL A 114 -7.95 -11.14 -12.55
C VAL A 114 -6.62 -11.10 -11.80
N ALA A 115 -5.50 -11.22 -12.51
CA ALA A 115 -4.17 -11.12 -11.91
C ALA A 115 -3.86 -9.69 -11.42
N HIS A 116 -4.32 -8.65 -12.13
CA HIS A 116 -4.27 -7.26 -11.67
C HIS A 116 -5.13 -7.06 -10.41
N LEU A 117 -6.38 -7.53 -10.39
CA LEU A 117 -7.27 -7.42 -9.23
C LEU A 117 -6.74 -8.18 -8.00
N GLY A 118 -6.13 -9.35 -8.20
CA GLY A 118 -5.52 -10.14 -7.13
C GLY A 118 -4.13 -9.68 -6.69
N TYR A 119 -3.55 -8.65 -7.33
CA TYR A 119 -2.12 -8.29 -7.19
C TYR A 119 -1.16 -9.47 -7.42
N LEU A 120 -1.58 -10.44 -8.23
CA LEU A 120 -0.86 -11.68 -8.54
C LEU A 120 0.08 -11.53 -9.74
N ASN A 121 0.07 -10.40 -10.44
CA ASN A 121 0.96 -10.14 -11.58
C ASN A 121 2.45 -10.38 -11.28
N ASN A 122 2.89 -10.03 -10.07
CA ASN A 122 4.26 -10.28 -9.61
C ASN A 122 4.61 -11.78 -9.57
N PHE A 123 3.63 -12.63 -9.23
CA PHE A 123 3.82 -14.09 -9.12
C PHE A 123 3.61 -14.82 -10.45
N LEU A 124 2.74 -14.29 -11.32
CA LEU A 124 2.42 -14.86 -12.63
C LEU A 124 3.33 -14.34 -13.75
N SER A 125 4.29 -13.46 -13.43
CA SER A 125 5.22 -12.83 -14.38
C SER A 125 4.50 -12.21 -15.59
N LYS A 126 3.31 -11.65 -15.36
CA LYS A 126 2.51 -10.95 -16.36
C LYS A 126 2.99 -9.50 -16.47
N ASP A 127 3.00 -8.96 -17.68
CA ASP A 127 3.35 -7.57 -17.91
C ASP A 127 2.36 -6.64 -17.21
N TYR A 128 2.90 -5.60 -16.58
CA TYR A 128 2.07 -4.58 -15.96
C TYR A 128 1.53 -3.61 -17.00
N LEU A 129 0.21 -3.38 -16.97
CA LEU A 129 -0.43 -2.31 -17.76
C LEU A 129 0.23 -0.94 -17.53
N ASN A 130 0.66 -0.69 -16.29
CA ASN A 130 1.51 0.44 -15.96
C ASN A 130 2.68 -0.05 -15.10
N PRO A 131 3.94 0.24 -15.47
CA PRO A 131 5.10 -0.16 -14.70
C PRO A 131 4.95 0.18 -13.22
N VAL A 132 4.33 1.31 -12.86
CA VAL A 132 4.13 1.78 -11.47
C VAL A 132 3.32 0.80 -10.61
N TYR A 133 2.47 -0.05 -11.18
CA TYR A 133 1.64 -0.99 -10.42
C TYR A 133 2.45 -2.03 -9.63
N TRP A 134 3.71 -2.28 -10.00
CA TRP A 134 4.59 -3.17 -9.25
C TRP A 134 4.78 -2.74 -7.79
N THR A 135 4.87 -1.43 -7.51
CA THR A 135 5.07 -0.91 -6.15
C THR A 135 3.84 -1.12 -5.29
N LEU A 136 2.65 -0.90 -5.88
CA LEU A 136 1.37 -1.09 -5.21
C LEU A 136 1.13 -2.55 -4.87
N GLY A 137 1.49 -3.46 -5.78
CA GLY A 137 1.44 -4.91 -5.53
C GLY A 137 2.33 -5.32 -4.35
N ILE A 138 3.55 -4.80 -4.29
CA ILE A 138 4.45 -5.07 -3.14
C ILE A 138 3.89 -4.44 -1.85
N GLU A 139 3.29 -3.25 -1.91
CA GLU A 139 2.66 -2.62 -0.74
C GLU A 139 1.51 -3.48 -0.18
N PHE A 140 0.67 -4.05 -1.06
CA PHE A 140 -0.40 -4.97 -0.66
C PHE A 140 0.15 -6.28 -0.09
N GLN A 141 1.17 -6.87 -0.73
CA GLN A 141 1.84 -8.08 -0.23
C GLN A 141 2.49 -7.84 1.14
N PHE A 142 3.09 -6.67 1.35
CA PHE A 142 3.66 -6.28 2.63
C PHE A 142 2.57 -6.18 3.72
N TYR A 143 1.37 -5.70 3.39
CA TYR A 143 0.24 -5.71 4.32
C TYR A 143 -0.19 -7.12 4.73
N LEU A 144 -0.27 -8.05 3.77
CA LEU A 144 -0.54 -9.46 4.04
C LEU A 144 0.58 -10.11 4.88
N PHE A 145 1.84 -9.79 4.58
CA PHE A 145 2.97 -10.30 5.33
C PHE A 145 2.93 -9.88 6.80
N ILE A 146 2.69 -8.58 7.09
CA ILE A 146 2.55 -8.12 8.47
C ILE A 146 1.32 -8.76 9.13
N ALA A 147 0.20 -8.89 8.40
CA ALA A 147 -0.99 -9.55 8.92
C ALA A 147 -0.70 -10.99 9.39
N PHE A 148 0.16 -11.71 8.69
CA PHE A 148 0.56 -13.07 9.04
C PHE A 148 1.64 -13.13 10.12
N MET A 149 2.65 -12.26 10.06
CA MET A 149 3.79 -12.26 10.98
C MET A 149 3.43 -11.70 12.36
N PHE A 150 2.54 -10.72 12.44
CA PHE A 150 2.20 -10.07 13.70
C PHE A 150 1.60 -11.02 14.77
N PRO A 151 0.68 -11.94 14.45
CA PRO A 151 0.23 -12.95 15.42
C PRO A 151 1.33 -13.90 15.91
N ILE A 152 2.39 -14.10 15.11
CA ILE A 152 3.54 -14.93 15.49
C ILE A 152 4.47 -14.16 16.45
N ILE A 153 4.71 -12.88 16.18
CA ILE A 153 5.59 -12.00 16.98
C ILE A 153 4.95 -11.65 18.33
N VAL A 154 3.62 -11.47 18.38
CA VAL A 154 2.88 -11.10 19.61
C VAL A 154 2.38 -12.32 20.38
N LYS A 155 2.72 -13.54 19.94
CA LYS A 155 2.54 -14.71 20.80
C LYS A 155 3.32 -14.43 22.09
N PRO A 156 2.64 -14.33 23.25
CA PRO A 156 3.33 -13.96 24.48
C PRO A 156 4.45 -14.98 24.68
N PHE A 157 5.64 -14.50 24.99
CA PHE A 157 6.59 -15.25 25.81
C PHE A 157 5.89 -15.49 27.16
N GLY A 158 5.01 -16.48 27.17
CA GLY A 158 4.09 -16.79 28.25
C GLY A 158 3.79 -18.27 28.14
N ASN A 159 4.83 -19.05 28.44
CA ASN A 159 4.79 -20.43 28.95
C ASN A 159 6.22 -20.79 29.36
N GLY A 160 6.62 -20.29 30.52
CA GLY A 160 7.88 -20.63 31.16
C GLY A 160 7.85 -20.19 32.61
N CYS A 161 7.44 -21.10 33.49
CA CYS A 161 7.69 -21.02 34.94
C CYS A 161 9.12 -20.58 35.24
N PHE A 162 9.27 -19.60 36.11
CA PHE A 162 10.19 -19.63 37.26
C PHE A 162 9.57 -18.82 38.40
#